data_AF-A0A954VQY2-F1
#
_entry.id   AF-A0A954VQY2-F1
#
_cell.length_a   1.000
_cell.length_b   1.000
_cell.length_c   1.000
_cell.angle_alpha   90.00
_cell.angle_beta   90.00
_cell.angle_gamma   90.00
#
_symmetry.space_group_name_H-M   'P 1'
#
loop_
_entity.id
_entity.type
_entity.pdbx_description
1 polymer ?
#
loop_
_entity_poly.entity_id
_entity_poly.type
_entity_poly.pdbx_seq_one_letter_code
_entity_poly.pdbx_strand_id
1 'polypeptide(L)' 'MLVSMSIQYLLLYFPLLLAVSFVIGASRHEKRQLIVGQIIQNAFWITTFMLIIYAILQIVSWSV' A
#
# COMPACT_ATOMS: atom_id res chain seq x y z
N MET A 1 -19.52 -16.60 4.66
CA MET A 1 -19.87 -15.56 3.68
C MET A 1 -18.55 -15.07 3.08
N LEU A 2 -18.10 -15.67 1.98
CA LEU A 2 -16.99 -15.13 1.20
C LEU A 2 -17.48 -13.78 0.68
N VAL A 3 -17.10 -12.71 1.37
CA VAL A 3 -17.46 -11.37 0.92
C VAL A 3 -16.87 -11.25 -0.47
N SER A 4 -17.72 -11.06 -1.47
CA SER A 4 -17.28 -10.64 -2.80
C SER A 4 -16.71 -9.22 -2.62
N MET A 5 -15.50 -9.12 -2.10
CA MET A 5 -14.75 -7.88 -2.08
C MET A 5 -14.46 -7.58 -3.55
N SER A 6 -15.32 -6.76 -4.14
CA SER A 6 -15.17 -6.35 -5.53
C SER A 6 -13.81 -5.65 -5.66
N ILE A 7 -13.20 -5.74 -6.83
CA ILE A 7 -11.98 -5.01 -7.18
C ILE A 7 -12.06 -3.53 -6.76
N GLN A 8 -13.27 -2.96 -6.73
CA GLN A 8 -13.56 -1.59 -6.33
C GLN A 8 -13.10 -1.28 -4.89
N TYR A 9 -13.23 -2.21 -3.94
CA TYR A 9 -12.74 -2.00 -2.58
C TYR A 9 -11.21 -1.93 -2.53
N LEU A 10 -10.54 -2.70 -3.37
CA LEU A 10 -9.08 -2.66 -3.49
C LEU A 10 -8.62 -1.35 -4.13
N LEU A 11 -9.42 -0.81 -5.06
CA LEU A 11 -9.16 0.49 -5.69
C LEU A 11 -9.33 1.67 -4.71
N LEU A 12 -10.14 1.54 -3.64
CA LEU A 12 -10.25 2.58 -2.61
C LEU A 12 -8.95 2.79 -1.82
N TYR A 13 -8.09 1.78 -1.74
CA TYR A 13 -6.78 1.89 -1.10
C TYR A 13 -5.78 2.70 -1.95
N PHE A 14 -5.90 2.64 -3.27
CA PHE A 14 -4.97 3.27 -4.20
C PHE A 14 -4.81 4.80 -4.03
N PRO A 15 -5.89 5.62 -3.95
CA PRO A 15 -5.74 7.06 -3.74
C PRO A 15 -5.09 7.38 -2.39
N LEU A 16 -5.34 6.58 -1.35
CA LEU A 16 -4.75 6.77 -0.03
C LEU A 16 -3.24 6.49 -0.07
N LEU A 17 -2.84 5.38 -0.71
CA LEU A 17 -1.44 5.01 -0.93
C LEU A 17 -0.69 6.13 -1.66
N LEU A 18 -1.29 6.67 -2.74
CA LEU A 18 -0.71 7.78 -3.48
C LEU A 18 -0.56 9.01 -2.59
N ALA A 19 -1.63 9.46 -1.93
CA ALA A 19 -1.59 10.65 -1.08
C ALA A 19 -0.47 10.57 -0.02
N VAL A 20 -0.39 9.46 0.72
CA VAL A 20 0.62 9.25 1.77
C VAL A 20 2.03 9.22 1.18
N SER A 21 2.23 8.47 0.08
CA SER A 21 3.56 8.34 -0.53
C SER A 21 4.05 9.68 -1.09
N PHE A 22 3.17 10.44 -1.74
CA PHE A 22 3.48 11.77 -2.28
C PHE A 22 3.79 12.79 -1.18
N VAL A 23 3.01 12.85 -0.10
CA VAL A 23 3.28 13.77 1.01
C VAL A 23 4.64 13.47 1.66
N ILE A 24 4.95 12.20 1.89
CA ILE A 24 6.23 11.80 2.50
C ILE A 24 7.42 12.10 1.56
N GLY A 25 7.30 11.78 0.27
CA GLY A 25 8.36 12.01 -0.70
C GLY A 25 8.60 13.49 -1.01
N ALA A 26 7.53 14.27 -1.17
CA ALA A 26 7.61 15.70 -1.50
C ALA A 26 8.12 16.56 -0.35
N SER A 27 7.89 16.15 0.91
CA SER A 27 8.32 16.92 2.08
C SER A 27 9.81 16.79 2.40
N ARG A 28 10.50 15.78 1.85
CA ARG A 28 11.88 15.44 2.21
C ARG A 28 12.94 15.86 1.21
N HIS A 29 12.55 16.12 -0.04
CA HIS A 29 13.51 16.32 -1.13
C HIS A 29 13.10 17.47 -2.03
N GLU A 30 14.07 18.34 -2.36
CA GLU A 30 13.87 19.42 -3.34
C GLU A 30 14.14 18.95 -4.78
N LYS A 31 14.91 17.88 -4.93
CA LYS A 31 15.25 17.30 -6.24
C LYS A 31 14.18 16.30 -6.69
N ARG A 32 13.53 16.57 -7.82
CA ARG A 32 12.46 15.73 -8.39
C ARG A 32 12.81 14.24 -8.51
N GLN A 33 14.06 13.91 -8.86
CA GLN A 33 14.52 12.53 -8.97
C GLN A 33 14.45 11.77 -7.64
N LEU A 34 14.82 12.43 -6.53
CA LEU A 34 14.78 11.84 -5.20
C LEU A 34 13.34 11.71 -4.69
N ILE A 35 12.49 12.69 -5.01
CA ILE A 35 11.05 12.64 -4.67
C ILE A 35 10.41 11.38 -5.27
N VAL A 36 10.58 11.14 -6.58
CA VAL A 36 9.95 10.01 -7.26
C VAL A 36 10.48 8.68 -6.74
N GLY A 37 11.80 8.56 -6.53
CA GLY A 37 12.39 7.36 -5.94
C GLY A 37 11.81 7.04 -4.56
N GLN A 38 11.69 8.05 -3.70
CA GLN A 38 11.15 7.88 -2.36
C GLN A 38 9.65 7.53 -2.38
N ILE A 39 8.87 8.15 -3.26
CA ILE A 39 7.43 7.84 -3.43
C ILE A 39 7.24 6.37 -3.79
N ILE A 40 7.98 5.87 -4.79
CA ILE A 40 7.88 4.48 -5.24
C ILE A 40 8.33 3.53 -4.13
N GLN A 41 9.44 3.83 -3.46
CA GLN A 41 9.94 3.00 -2.38
C GLN A 41 8.95 2.93 -1.21
N ASN A 42 8.33 4.05 -0.83
CA ASN A 42 7.29 4.07 0.20
C ASN A 42 6.06 3.28 -0.21
N ALA A 43 5.56 3.49 -1.43
CA ALA A 43 4.41 2.76 -1.95
C ALA A 43 4.65 1.24 -1.95
N PHE A 44 5.87 0.83 -2.32
CA PHE A 44 6.29 -0.57 -2.28
C PHE A 44 6.33 -1.13 -0.84
N TRP A 45 6.91 -0.40 0.11
CA TRP A 45 6.97 -0.83 1.51
C TRP A 45 5.58 -0.96 2.14
N ILE A 46 4.70 0.02 1.94
CA ILE A 46 3.33 0.00 2.49
C ILE A 46 2.56 -1.19 1.90
N THR A 47 2.64 -1.38 0.58
CA THR A 47 1.95 -2.49 -0.09
C THR A 47 2.50 -3.85 0.34
N THR A 48 3.82 -3.97 0.50
CA THR A 48 4.48 -5.19 0.99
C THR A 48 4.02 -5.53 2.41
N PHE A 49 3.97 -4.53 3.29
CA PHE A 49 3.48 -4.72 4.65
C PHE A 49 2.02 -5.19 4.68
N MET A 50 1.15 -4.56 3.90
CA MET A 50 -0.26 -4.97 3.77
C MET A 50 -0.39 -6.39 3.22
N LEU A 51 0.43 -6.77 2.24
CA LEU A 51 0.46 -8.14 1.69
C LEU A 51 0.89 -9.17 2.73
N ILE A 52 1.87 -8.84 3.57
CA ILE A 52 2.31 -9.72 4.66
C ILE A 52 1.18 -9.94 5.66
N ILE A 53 0.48 -8.87 6.08
CA ILE A 53 -0.69 -8.99 6.95
C ILE A 53 -1.75 -9.88 6.30
N TYR A 54 -2.07 -9.64 5.04
CA TYR A 54 -3.02 -10.47 4.29
C TYR A 54 -2.62 -11.95 4.28
N ALA A 55 -1.35 -12.25 3.98
CA ALA A 55 -0.84 -13.62 3.95
C ALA A 55 -0.96 -14.30 5.32
N ILE A 56 -0.62 -13.59 6.41
CA ILE A 56 -0.75 -14.11 7.78
C ILE A 56 -2.23 -14.39 8.10
N LEU A 57 -3.12 -13.42 7.83
CA LEU A 57 -4.56 -13.59 8.06
C LEU A 57 -5.13 -14.75 7.26
N GLN A 58 -4.66 -14.96 6.02
CA GLN A 58 -5.09 -16.06 5.17
C GLN A 58 -4.68 -17.42 5.76
N ILE A 59 -3.43 -17.53 6.24
CA ILE A 59 -2.93 -18.76 6.89
C ILE A 59 -3.73 -19.06 8.17
N VAL A 60 -3.95 -18.04 9.01
CA VAL A 60 -4.74 -18.19 10.24
C VAL A 60 -6.18 -18.58 9.92
N SER A 61 -6.81 -17.97 8.90
CA SER A 61 -8.17 -18.29 8.47
C SER A 61 -8.32 -19.72 7.94
N TRP A 62 -7.26 -20.35 7.44
CA TRP A 62 -7.28 -21.78 7.05
C TRP A 62 -7.03 -22.72 8.23
N SER A 63 -6.50 -22.19 9.33
CA SER A 63 -6.20 -22.96 10.55
C SER A 63 -7.36 -22.97 11.55
N VAL A 64 -8.40 -22.17 11.29
CA VAL A 64 -9.69 -22.09 12.02
C VAL A 64 -10.77 -22.75 11.19
#